data_AF-A0A2C9JVS1-F1
#
_entry.id   AF-A0A2C9JVS1-F1
#
_cell.length_a   1.000
_cell.length_b   1.000
_cell.length_c   1.000
_cell.angle_alpha   90.00
_cell.angle_beta   90.00
_cell.angle_gamma   90.00
#
_symmetry.space_group_name_H-M   'P 1'
#
loop_
_entity.id
_entity.type
_entity.pdbx_description
1 polymer ?
#
loop_
_entity_poly.entity_id
_entity_poly.type
_entity_poly.pdbx_seq_one_letter_code
_entity_poly.pdbx_strand_id
1 'polypeptide(L)'
;MIPCSQLDMMIPCSQLDMIIPCSQLDMMIPCSQLDMIIPCSQLDMIIPCSQLDMMLPCSQLDMIIPFSQLDMMIPCSQLDMMIPGVSLPVRGHQRQDLNIPQLTLLRELKLSPLNEAQPGRPTSPANENRIVTNPYRPWWERYQPVSYKIHTRSGSEDEFRNMVEKCQKSGVRIYVDVVINHMTESGGQGFGTNGTFYDADHLQFPGVPFGPTDFNDGSLCHSCDMNIHSYGNAEEVRNCRLVGLHGGLLDLKMGTDYVREQVSSYLNRLVDLGVVGLRVDAAKHMWPEDLIELFNKVKDLPIGGRPFVYQEVIDQGGEPIKAEEYFATGRIINFRLGLQLANVFRRQNAMKYLNNWGTGWGMWASDSVVNFIDNHDNQRGHGGGGGVLTHWEPKPYKMATAFMLAHPYGMPRIMSSYEYNRANNYEGPPHNSDMTTASVQMSGMRCTNGWSCEHRWRQIYNMVGFRNMVSGTALENWWSGADYQIAFSRGDKGFIALNLEGFDINQNLQTGLPAGRYCDVISGDIDNDRCTGKTVEVYNDGTAHINVCSNCDDPVLAIHVGAKIGSPPRRF
;
A
#
# COMPACT_ATOMS: atom_id res chain seq x y z
N MET A 1 -40.08 -35.28 2.07
CA MET A 1 -39.26 -35.87 3.14
C MET A 1 -38.65 -37.16 2.60
N ILE A 2 -37.34 -37.16 2.37
CA ILE A 2 -36.60 -38.32 1.83
C ILE A 2 -35.47 -38.60 2.83
N PRO A 3 -35.55 -39.64 3.67
CA PRO A 3 -34.43 -40.04 4.53
C PRO A 3 -33.38 -40.79 3.69
N CYS A 4 -32.12 -40.37 3.76
CA CYS A 4 -31.02 -40.96 2.99
C CYS A 4 -29.73 -41.05 3.81
N SER A 5 -28.81 -41.93 3.38
CA SER A 5 -27.44 -41.98 3.90
C SER A 5 -26.50 -41.00 3.18
N GLN A 6 -26.68 -40.87 1.86
CA GLN A 6 -26.01 -39.90 0.99
C GLN A 6 -27.00 -39.50 -0.11
N LEU A 7 -26.98 -38.23 -0.50
CA LEU A 7 -27.82 -37.72 -1.58
C LEU A 7 -27.13 -36.56 -2.28
N ASP A 8 -27.11 -36.62 -3.60
CA ASP A 8 -26.65 -35.53 -4.46
C ASP A 8 -27.85 -35.01 -5.25
N MET A 9 -28.09 -33.69 -5.22
CA MET A 9 -29.31 -33.12 -5.80
C MET A 9 -29.04 -31.79 -6.53
N MET A 10 -29.60 -31.65 -7.74
CA MET A 10 -29.62 -30.39 -8.50
C MET A 10 -31.05 -30.06 -8.93
N ILE A 11 -31.60 -28.94 -8.45
CA ILE A 11 -32.99 -28.53 -8.75
C ILE A 11 -33.04 -27.03 -9.10
N PRO A 12 -33.24 -26.68 -10.38
CA PRO A 12 -33.62 -25.33 -10.76
C PRO A 12 -35.13 -25.13 -10.57
N CYS A 13 -35.54 -24.06 -9.90
CA CYS A 13 -36.95 -23.78 -9.62
C CYS A 13 -37.21 -22.28 -9.46
N SER A 14 -38.48 -21.85 -9.54
CA SER A 14 -38.85 -20.47 -9.18
C SER A 14 -39.11 -20.33 -7.66
N GLN A 15 -39.81 -21.29 -7.08
CA GLN A 15 -40.08 -21.39 -5.64
C GLN A 15 -39.96 -22.86 -5.23
N LEU A 16 -39.39 -23.12 -4.07
CA LEU A 16 -39.22 -24.46 -3.54
C LEU A 16 -39.32 -24.46 -2.02
N ASP A 17 -40.11 -25.40 -1.49
CA ASP A 17 -40.19 -25.70 -0.06
C ASP A 17 -39.75 -27.15 0.14
N MET A 18 -38.72 -27.38 0.96
CA MET A 18 -38.12 -28.72 1.06
C MET A 18 -37.63 -29.07 2.47
N ILE A 19 -37.85 -30.33 2.86
CA ILE A 19 -37.34 -30.93 4.10
C ILE A 19 -36.63 -32.26 3.77
N ILE A 20 -35.32 -32.32 3.99
CA ILE A 20 -34.47 -33.51 3.75
C ILE A 20 -33.62 -33.81 5.00
N PRO A 21 -33.90 -34.89 5.73
CA PRO A 21 -32.98 -35.44 6.71
C PRO A 21 -31.98 -36.41 6.04
N CYS A 22 -30.69 -36.15 6.10
CA CYS A 22 -29.65 -37.02 5.52
C CYS A 22 -28.37 -37.01 6.35
N SER A 23 -27.52 -38.05 6.31
CA SER A 23 -26.21 -37.99 6.99
C SER A 23 -25.18 -37.14 6.24
N GLN A 24 -25.13 -37.22 4.91
CA GLN A 24 -24.29 -36.41 4.04
C GLN A 24 -25.13 -35.94 2.85
N LEU A 25 -25.05 -34.67 2.50
CA LEU A 25 -25.85 -34.08 1.43
C LEU A 25 -25.01 -33.05 0.67
N ASP A 26 -24.92 -33.23 -0.64
CA ASP A 26 -24.31 -32.27 -1.56
C ASP A 26 -25.39 -31.70 -2.49
N MET A 27 -25.56 -30.38 -2.51
CA MET A 27 -26.71 -29.78 -3.17
C MET A 27 -26.41 -28.48 -3.91
N MET A 28 -27.01 -28.34 -5.10
CA MET A 28 -27.02 -27.09 -5.87
C MET A 28 -28.45 -26.70 -6.28
N ILE A 29 -28.97 -25.57 -5.76
CA ILE A 29 -30.34 -25.09 -6.04
C ILE A 29 -30.33 -23.62 -6.45
N PRO A 30 -30.39 -23.32 -7.76
CA PRO A 30 -30.67 -21.97 -8.23
C PRO A 30 -32.17 -21.69 -8.17
N CYS A 31 -32.57 -20.61 -7.48
CA CYS A 31 -33.98 -20.26 -7.29
C CYS A 31 -34.24 -18.75 -7.14
N SER A 32 -35.50 -18.32 -7.19
CA SER A 32 -35.85 -16.96 -6.77
C SER A 32 -36.15 -16.87 -5.28
N GLN A 33 -36.93 -17.80 -4.72
CA GLN A 33 -37.24 -17.89 -3.29
C GLN A 33 -37.12 -19.34 -2.82
N LEU A 34 -36.52 -19.55 -1.64
CA LEU A 34 -36.33 -20.88 -1.06
C LEU A 34 -36.52 -20.84 0.45
N ASP A 35 -37.39 -21.73 0.94
CA ASP A 35 -37.56 -22.04 2.35
C ASP A 35 -37.16 -23.51 2.61
N MET A 36 -36.16 -23.72 3.47
CA MET A 36 -35.52 -25.03 3.59
C MET A 36 -35.14 -25.42 5.02
N ILE A 37 -35.38 -26.69 5.38
CA ILE A 37 -34.96 -27.30 6.64
C ILE A 37 -34.21 -28.61 6.37
N ILE A 38 -32.92 -28.67 6.73
CA ILE A 38 -32.07 -29.87 6.53
C ILE A 38 -31.32 -30.20 7.82
N PRO A 39 -31.73 -31.25 8.55
CA PRO A 39 -30.92 -31.86 9.58
C PRO A 39 -29.92 -32.87 8.98
N CYS A 40 -28.62 -32.68 9.21
CA CYS A 40 -27.57 -33.57 8.68
C CYS A 40 -26.26 -33.54 9.47
N SER A 41 -25.40 -34.55 9.33
CA SER A 41 -24.08 -34.54 9.98
C SER A 41 -23.05 -33.70 9.21
N GLN A 42 -23.03 -33.78 7.87
CA GLN A 42 -22.19 -32.97 6.99
C GLN A 42 -23.03 -32.46 5.81
N LEU A 43 -22.79 -31.22 5.39
CA LEU A 43 -23.54 -30.55 4.34
C LEU A 43 -22.64 -29.63 3.53
N ASP A 44 -22.59 -29.86 2.21
CA ASP A 44 -21.96 -28.98 1.24
C ASP A 44 -23.04 -28.42 0.29
N MET A 45 -23.17 -27.10 0.25
CA MET A 45 -24.32 -26.47 -0.40
C MET A 45 -23.99 -25.19 -1.17
N ILE A 46 -24.53 -25.09 -2.39
CA ILE A 46 -24.46 -23.89 -3.25
C ILE A 46 -25.87 -23.46 -3.63
N ILE A 47 -26.31 -22.29 -3.14
CA ILE A 47 -27.64 -21.74 -3.41
C ILE A 47 -27.53 -20.31 -3.90
N PRO A 48 -27.66 -20.05 -5.20
CA PRO A 48 -27.89 -18.71 -5.71
C PRO A 48 -29.40 -18.40 -5.70
N CYS A 49 -29.85 -17.57 -4.75
CA CYS A 49 -31.26 -17.16 -4.66
C CYS A 49 -31.46 -15.70 -4.25
N SER A 50 -32.56 -15.08 -4.70
CA SER A 50 -32.84 -13.68 -4.36
C SER A 50 -33.30 -13.46 -2.91
N GLN A 51 -34.11 -14.37 -2.37
CA GLN A 51 -34.55 -14.40 -0.97
C GLN A 51 -34.41 -15.83 -0.42
N LEU A 52 -33.91 -15.95 0.80
CA LEU A 52 -33.59 -17.24 1.44
C LEU A 52 -33.95 -17.22 2.92
N ASP A 53 -34.75 -18.20 3.37
CA ASP A 53 -34.98 -18.53 4.78
C ASP A 53 -34.57 -19.99 5.05
N MET A 54 -33.72 -20.21 6.04
CA MET A 54 -33.09 -21.51 6.25
C MET A 54 -32.81 -21.85 7.72
N MET A 55 -33.10 -23.11 8.08
CA MET A 55 -32.73 -23.70 9.36
C MET A 55 -31.92 -25.00 9.17
N LEU A 56 -30.66 -25.00 9.63
CA LEU A 56 -29.71 -26.12 9.46
C LEU A 56 -29.05 -26.55 10.78
N PRO A 57 -29.58 -27.57 11.47
CA PRO A 57 -28.85 -28.21 12.56
C PRO A 57 -27.86 -29.25 12.01
N CYS A 58 -26.56 -29.04 12.26
CA CYS A 58 -25.49 -29.88 11.72
C CYS A 58 -24.23 -30.02 12.59
N SER A 59 -23.35 -30.99 12.31
CA SER A 59 -22.03 -31.05 12.95
C SER A 59 -20.95 -30.25 12.19
N GLN A 60 -20.96 -30.28 10.86
CA GLN A 60 -20.07 -29.51 9.98
C GLN A 60 -20.85 -28.96 8.78
N LEU A 61 -20.56 -27.72 8.37
CA LEU A 61 -21.21 -27.02 7.26
C LEU A 61 -20.18 -26.23 6.44
N ASP A 62 -20.15 -26.47 5.13
CA ASP A 62 -19.49 -25.62 4.14
C ASP A 62 -20.52 -25.08 3.15
N MET A 63 -20.61 -23.74 3.05
CA MET A 63 -21.71 -23.09 2.33
C MET A 63 -21.27 -21.83 1.57
N ILE A 64 -21.78 -21.70 0.33
CA ILE A 64 -21.62 -20.51 -0.53
C ILE A 64 -22.99 -20.01 -0.99
N ILE A 65 -23.35 -18.76 -0.63
CA ILE A 65 -24.63 -18.16 -1.02
C ILE A 65 -24.41 -16.73 -1.54
N PRO A 66 -24.72 -16.45 -2.81
CA PRO A 66 -25.01 -15.11 -3.29
C PRO A 66 -26.53 -14.81 -3.16
N PHE A 67 -26.90 -13.73 -2.46
CA PHE A 67 -28.30 -13.35 -2.22
C PHE A 67 -28.53 -11.83 -2.12
N SER A 68 -29.79 -11.40 -2.08
CA SER A 68 -30.16 -9.99 -1.88
C SER A 68 -30.75 -9.67 -0.50
N GLN A 69 -31.41 -10.64 0.15
CA GLN A 69 -31.87 -10.59 1.56
C GLN A 69 -31.71 -11.98 2.21
N LEU A 70 -31.23 -12.04 3.47
CA LEU A 70 -30.95 -13.30 4.20
C LEU A 70 -31.47 -13.24 5.63
N ASP A 71 -32.19 -14.27 6.05
CA ASP A 71 -32.44 -14.61 7.45
C ASP A 71 -32.04 -16.08 7.68
N MET A 72 -31.31 -16.38 8.76
CA MET A 72 -30.66 -17.68 8.93
C MET A 72 -30.41 -18.04 10.39
N MET A 73 -30.69 -19.29 10.75
CA MET A 73 -30.40 -19.86 12.07
C MET A 73 -29.62 -21.18 11.94
N ILE A 74 -28.34 -21.16 12.35
CA ILE A 74 -27.44 -22.33 12.27
C ILE A 74 -26.88 -22.68 13.66
N PRO A 75 -27.37 -23.75 14.30
CA PRO A 75 -26.68 -24.38 15.41
C PRO A 75 -25.74 -25.50 14.90
N CYS A 76 -24.45 -25.18 14.66
CA CYS A 76 -23.43 -26.18 14.30
C CYS A 76 -22.14 -26.07 15.15
N SER A 77 -21.40 -27.18 15.27
CA SER A 77 -20.14 -27.25 16.04
C SER A 77 -18.92 -26.68 15.31
N GLN A 78 -18.92 -26.70 13.97
CA GLN A 78 -17.93 -26.06 13.09
C GLN A 78 -18.67 -25.43 11.90
N LEU A 79 -18.30 -24.21 11.54
CA LEU A 79 -18.97 -23.41 10.50
C LEU A 79 -17.92 -22.70 9.64
N ASP A 80 -17.90 -22.99 8.33
CA ASP A 80 -17.15 -22.19 7.35
C ASP A 80 -18.15 -21.66 6.30
N MET A 81 -18.20 -20.34 6.12
CA MET A 81 -19.23 -19.69 5.32
C MET A 81 -18.66 -18.51 4.56
N MET A 82 -18.96 -18.44 3.26
CA MET A 82 -18.59 -17.31 2.40
C MET A 82 -19.84 -16.56 1.91
N ILE A 83 -20.00 -15.30 2.34
CA ILE A 83 -21.07 -14.39 1.91
C ILE A 83 -20.47 -13.17 1.16
N PRO A 84 -20.74 -12.99 -0.14
CA PRO A 84 -20.34 -11.78 -0.86
C PRO A 84 -21.41 -10.67 -0.75
N GLY A 85 -21.08 -9.53 -0.12
CA GLY A 85 -21.80 -8.25 -0.31
C GLY A 85 -22.82 -7.81 0.76
N VAL A 86 -22.51 -6.68 1.42
CA VAL A 86 -23.33 -5.80 2.29
C VAL A 86 -23.79 -6.34 3.67
N SER A 87 -23.64 -5.46 4.67
CA SER A 87 -23.81 -5.64 6.12
C SER A 87 -25.25 -5.85 6.62
N LEU A 88 -25.49 -6.79 7.58
CA LEU A 88 -26.53 -6.80 8.64
C LEU A 88 -26.30 -8.01 9.63
N PRO A 89 -26.98 -8.12 10.80
CA PRO A 89 -26.40 -8.65 12.04
C PRO A 89 -26.65 -10.15 12.29
N VAL A 90 -25.59 -10.89 12.63
CA VAL A 90 -25.68 -12.26 13.16
C VAL A 90 -25.82 -12.22 14.69
N ARG A 91 -26.92 -12.76 15.25
CA ARG A 91 -27.07 -12.94 16.72
C ARG A 91 -26.73 -14.39 17.11
N GLY A 92 -25.53 -14.60 17.66
CA GLY A 92 -25.17 -15.86 18.34
C GLY A 92 -25.43 -15.78 19.84
N HIS A 93 -26.24 -16.70 20.40
CA HIS A 93 -26.34 -16.93 21.85
C HIS A 93 -25.32 -18.00 22.26
N GLN A 94 -24.38 -17.66 23.16
CA GLN A 94 -23.49 -18.62 23.81
C GLN A 94 -24.13 -19.19 25.09
N ARG A 95 -24.03 -20.51 25.29
CA ARG A 95 -24.11 -21.14 26.61
C ARG A 95 -22.86 -21.98 26.89
N GLN A 96 -22.12 -21.48 27.87
CA GLN A 96 -21.34 -22.10 28.96
C GLN A 96 -20.67 -23.49 28.83
N ASP A 97 -19.40 -23.44 29.24
CA ASP A 97 -18.58 -24.41 29.99
C ASP A 97 -17.88 -25.57 29.25
N LEU A 98 -16.56 -25.42 29.09
CA LEU A 98 -15.56 -26.41 29.56
C LEU A 98 -14.12 -25.83 29.52
N ASN A 99 -13.47 -25.93 30.68
CA ASN A 99 -12.07 -25.59 30.98
C ASN A 99 -11.11 -26.68 30.45
N ILE A 100 -10.00 -26.32 29.79
CA ILE A 100 -8.67 -27.02 29.81
C ILE A 100 -7.58 -26.00 29.38
N PRO A 101 -6.37 -25.95 30.01
CA PRO A 101 -5.38 -24.90 29.82
C PRO A 101 -4.17 -25.28 28.93
N GLN A 102 -3.54 -24.24 28.36
CA GLN A 102 -2.21 -24.18 27.72
C GLN A 102 -1.99 -24.95 26.40
N LEU A 103 -2.08 -24.21 25.29
CA LEU A 103 -1.17 -24.37 24.15
C LEU A 103 -0.99 -23.02 23.43
N THR A 104 0.26 -22.80 23.06
CA THR A 104 0.89 -21.52 22.78
C THR A 104 0.47 -20.92 21.44
N LEU A 105 0.13 -19.63 21.51
CA LEU A 105 0.09 -18.60 20.47
C LEU A 105 1.02 -18.87 19.26
N LEU A 106 0.47 -19.12 18.06
CA LEU A 106 0.99 -18.75 16.73
C LEU A 106 0.13 -19.38 15.61
N ARG A 107 -0.80 -18.60 15.07
CA ARG A 107 -1.30 -18.58 13.66
C ARG A 107 -2.69 -17.93 13.62
N GLU A 108 -2.74 -16.62 13.81
CA GLU A 108 -3.72 -15.82 13.07
C GLU A 108 -3.06 -15.42 11.74
N LEU A 109 -2.94 -16.38 10.82
CA LEU A 109 -2.94 -16.07 9.39
C LEU A 109 -4.42 -16.01 9.00
N LYS A 110 -5.09 -14.92 9.40
CA LYS A 110 -6.34 -14.55 8.75
C LYS A 110 -5.99 -14.19 7.32
N LEU A 111 -6.51 -15.00 6.40
CA LEU A 111 -6.60 -14.71 4.98
C LEU A 111 -7.05 -13.26 4.80
N SER A 112 -6.09 -12.39 4.48
CA SER A 112 -6.36 -11.03 4.04
C SER A 112 -6.99 -11.16 2.65
N PRO A 113 -8.12 -10.50 2.34
CA PRO A 113 -8.59 -10.44 0.97
C PRO A 113 -7.45 -9.88 0.10
N LEU A 114 -7.27 -10.49 -1.07
CA LEU A 114 -6.10 -10.46 -1.95
C LEU A 114 -5.70 -9.08 -2.54
N ASN A 115 -6.17 -7.98 -1.94
CA ASN A 115 -5.88 -6.58 -2.29
C ASN A 115 -5.36 -5.73 -1.11
N GLU A 116 -5.02 -6.35 0.02
CA GLU A 116 -4.37 -5.68 1.15
C GLU A 116 -2.85 -5.86 1.13
N ALA A 117 -2.14 -4.76 0.97
CA ALA A 117 -0.69 -4.74 1.07
C ALA A 117 -0.24 -5.02 2.50
N GLN A 118 0.79 -5.87 2.62
CA GLN A 118 1.40 -6.24 3.88
C GLN A 118 2.51 -5.26 4.28
N PRO A 119 2.82 -5.09 5.58
CA PRO A 119 3.95 -4.30 6.03
C PRO A 119 5.24 -4.74 5.32
N GLY A 120 5.91 -3.79 4.67
CA GLY A 120 7.07 -4.11 3.86
C GLY A 120 7.82 -2.90 3.36
N ARG A 121 8.87 -3.17 2.59
CA ARG A 121 9.85 -2.19 2.14
C ARG A 121 9.90 -2.16 0.62
N PRO A 122 9.58 -1.01 0.00
CA PRO A 122 9.92 -0.76 -1.39
C PRO A 122 11.44 -0.69 -1.58
N THR A 123 11.95 -1.33 -2.62
CA THR A 123 13.35 -1.20 -3.07
C THR A 123 13.42 -0.32 -4.30
N SER A 124 14.55 0.36 -4.51
CA SER A 124 14.90 0.92 -5.82
C SER A 124 14.96 -0.18 -6.90
N PRO A 125 15.00 0.18 -8.20
CA PRO A 125 15.03 -0.79 -9.30
C PRO A 125 16.16 -1.80 -9.16
N ALA A 126 15.83 -3.09 -9.15
CA ALA A 126 16.77 -4.17 -8.88
C ALA A 126 17.48 -4.69 -10.15
N ASN A 127 16.97 -4.34 -11.33
CA ASN A 127 17.54 -4.75 -12.61
C ASN A 127 18.76 -3.91 -12.99
N GLU A 128 19.62 -4.49 -13.83
CA GLU A 128 20.81 -3.84 -14.37
C GLU A 128 20.45 -2.54 -15.11
N ASN A 129 21.15 -1.47 -14.74
CA ASN A 129 20.90 -0.13 -15.25
C ASN A 129 22.16 0.48 -15.88
N ARG A 130 21.98 1.57 -16.63
CA ARG A 130 23.07 2.33 -17.26
C ARG A 130 24.02 2.88 -16.21
N ILE A 131 25.33 2.84 -16.49
CA ILE A 131 26.33 3.59 -15.72
C ILE A 131 26.46 4.98 -16.34
N VAL A 132 26.04 6.02 -15.60
CA VAL A 132 26.12 7.41 -16.09
C VAL A 132 27.36 8.10 -15.50
N THR A 133 28.20 8.66 -16.37
CA THR A 133 29.44 9.33 -15.97
C THR A 133 29.34 10.85 -15.92
N ASN A 134 28.33 11.44 -16.55
CA ASN A 134 28.07 12.88 -16.51
C ASN A 134 26.55 13.20 -16.43
N PRO A 135 26.06 13.75 -15.30
CA PRO A 135 26.76 13.89 -14.02
C PRO A 135 27.20 12.51 -13.47
N TYR A 136 28.17 12.48 -12.56
CA TYR A 136 28.75 11.22 -12.12
C TYR A 136 27.83 10.45 -11.15
N ARG A 137 27.34 9.28 -11.59
CA ARG A 137 26.54 8.31 -10.81
C ARG A 137 25.28 8.90 -10.13
N PRO A 138 24.42 9.58 -10.90
CA PRO A 138 23.22 10.20 -10.39
C PRO A 138 22.19 9.15 -9.95
N TRP A 139 21.26 9.52 -9.08
CA TRP A 139 20.25 8.57 -8.59
C TRP A 139 19.36 8.02 -9.71
N TRP A 140 19.04 8.85 -10.70
CA TRP A 140 18.15 8.52 -11.80
C TRP A 140 18.78 7.56 -12.82
N GLU A 141 20.08 7.24 -12.71
CA GLU A 141 20.71 6.23 -13.59
C GLU A 141 20.04 4.85 -13.48
N ARG A 142 19.38 4.58 -12.34
CA ARG A 142 18.63 3.34 -12.08
C ARG A 142 17.33 3.23 -12.88
N TYR A 143 16.83 4.34 -13.41
CA TYR A 143 15.65 4.40 -14.27
C TYR A 143 16.04 4.36 -15.76
N GLN A 144 17.22 3.81 -16.06
CA GLN A 144 17.67 3.55 -17.43
C GLN A 144 18.09 2.08 -17.55
N PRO A 145 17.13 1.13 -17.72
CA PRO A 145 17.42 -0.29 -17.81
C PRO A 145 18.36 -0.62 -18.96
N VAL A 146 19.30 -1.53 -18.70
CA VAL A 146 20.19 -2.14 -19.72
C VAL A 146 19.84 -3.62 -19.91
N SER A 147 19.51 -4.31 -18.81
CA SER A 147 18.97 -5.65 -18.87
C SER A 147 18.06 -5.94 -17.67
N TYR A 148 17.41 -7.10 -17.68
CA TYR A 148 16.62 -7.59 -16.55
C TYR A 148 17.41 -8.48 -15.58
N LYS A 149 18.75 -8.54 -15.71
CA LYS A 149 19.60 -9.20 -14.72
C LYS A 149 19.54 -8.45 -13.40
N ILE A 150 19.45 -9.15 -12.28
CA ILE A 150 19.39 -8.52 -10.95
C ILE A 150 20.81 -8.24 -10.46
N HIS A 151 21.34 -7.09 -10.83
CA HIS A 151 22.66 -6.64 -10.38
C HIS A 151 22.83 -5.13 -10.56
N THR A 152 22.99 -4.42 -9.44
CA THR A 152 23.06 -2.96 -9.39
C THR A 152 24.10 -2.50 -8.38
N ARG A 153 24.23 -1.18 -8.18
CA ARG A 153 25.01 -0.61 -7.07
C ARG A 153 24.55 -1.06 -5.68
N SER A 154 23.33 -1.60 -5.55
CA SER A 154 22.81 -2.14 -4.30
C SER A 154 23.20 -3.60 -4.05
N GLY A 155 23.79 -4.28 -5.03
CA GLY A 155 24.25 -5.66 -4.90
C GLY A 155 23.83 -6.55 -6.06
N SER A 156 24.28 -7.79 -5.97
CA SER A 156 24.02 -8.93 -6.84
C SER A 156 22.68 -9.61 -6.56
N GLU A 157 22.30 -10.56 -7.41
CA GLU A 157 21.08 -11.35 -7.24
C GLU A 157 21.12 -12.21 -5.96
N ASP A 158 22.27 -12.74 -5.57
CA ASP A 158 22.41 -13.53 -4.35
C ASP A 158 22.22 -12.66 -3.10
N GLU A 159 22.76 -11.42 -3.11
CA GLU A 159 22.53 -10.45 -2.04
C GLU A 159 21.06 -10.00 -1.99
N PHE A 160 20.44 -9.80 -3.15
CA PHE A 160 19.02 -9.49 -3.25
C PHE A 160 18.15 -10.63 -2.68
N ARG A 161 18.40 -11.87 -3.08
CA ARG A 161 17.74 -13.07 -2.52
C ARG A 161 17.92 -13.14 -1.00
N ASN A 162 19.16 -12.95 -0.52
CA ASN A 162 19.45 -12.98 0.91
C ASN A 162 18.68 -11.89 1.69
N MET A 163 18.56 -10.70 1.12
CA MET A 163 17.76 -9.61 1.68
C MET A 163 16.28 -10.01 1.75
N VAL A 164 15.70 -10.52 0.65
CA VAL A 164 14.28 -10.92 0.62
C VAL A 164 14.01 -12.00 1.67
N GLU A 165 14.82 -13.05 1.73
CA GLU A 165 14.67 -14.14 2.69
C GLU A 165 14.75 -13.67 4.15
N LYS A 166 15.72 -12.80 4.48
CA LYS A 166 15.87 -12.25 5.83
C LYS A 166 14.69 -11.36 6.23
N CYS A 167 14.23 -10.50 5.33
CA CYS A 167 13.06 -9.66 5.54
C CYS A 167 11.80 -10.51 5.77
N GLN A 168 11.55 -11.51 4.92
CA GLN A 168 10.41 -12.41 5.06
C GLN A 168 10.42 -13.19 6.37
N LYS A 169 11.58 -13.72 6.80
CA LYS A 169 11.75 -14.39 8.10
C LYS A 169 11.44 -13.47 9.29
N SER A 170 11.54 -12.17 9.08
CA SER A 170 11.24 -11.13 10.08
C SER A 170 9.82 -10.56 9.92
N GLY A 171 8.99 -11.13 9.04
CA GLY A 171 7.63 -10.66 8.77
C GLY A 171 7.56 -9.38 7.92
N VAL A 172 8.67 -8.95 7.33
CA VAL A 172 8.75 -7.75 6.48
C VAL A 172 8.73 -8.17 5.01
N ARG A 173 7.78 -7.64 4.24
CA ARG A 173 7.67 -7.94 2.81
C ARG A 173 8.52 -7.03 1.94
N ILE A 174 8.80 -7.46 0.72
CA ILE A 174 9.56 -6.68 -0.26
C ILE A 174 8.66 -6.33 -1.45
N TYR A 175 8.67 -5.05 -1.80
CA TYR A 175 8.05 -4.51 -3.00
C TYR A 175 9.16 -3.97 -3.91
N VAL A 176 9.16 -4.32 -5.18
CA VAL A 176 10.24 -3.89 -6.10
C VAL A 176 9.74 -2.80 -7.02
N ASP A 177 10.54 -1.74 -7.17
CA ASP A 177 10.39 -0.76 -8.24
C ASP A 177 10.78 -1.38 -9.58
N VAL A 178 9.82 -1.49 -10.50
CA VAL A 178 10.00 -2.11 -11.80
C VAL A 178 9.90 -1.08 -12.91
N VAL A 179 11.02 -0.89 -13.61
CA VAL A 179 11.16 0.02 -14.75
C VAL A 179 10.96 -0.77 -16.03
N ILE A 180 9.72 -0.77 -16.52
CA ILE A 180 9.27 -1.64 -17.61
C ILE A 180 8.68 -0.88 -18.81
N ASN A 181 8.55 0.45 -18.71
CA ASN A 181 8.09 1.27 -19.83
C ASN A 181 9.17 1.43 -20.90
N HIS A 182 10.43 1.61 -20.47
CA HIS A 182 11.52 2.06 -21.33
C HIS A 182 12.83 1.36 -20.98
N MET A 183 13.82 1.50 -21.86
CA MET A 183 15.23 1.15 -21.64
C MET A 183 16.06 2.42 -21.37
N THR A 184 17.34 2.46 -21.72
CA THR A 184 18.16 3.67 -21.51
C THR A 184 17.65 4.88 -22.28
N GLU A 185 18.16 6.07 -21.94
CA GLU A 185 18.04 7.22 -22.84
C GLU A 185 18.63 6.88 -24.23
N SER A 186 18.03 7.45 -25.27
CA SER A 186 18.54 7.41 -26.63
C SER A 186 19.93 8.02 -26.69
N GLY A 187 20.81 7.46 -27.52
CA GLY A 187 22.13 8.02 -27.76
C GLY A 187 23.26 7.29 -27.04
N GLY A 188 24.24 6.87 -27.85
CA GLY A 188 25.48 6.27 -27.43
C GLY A 188 25.42 4.78 -27.11
N GLN A 189 26.55 4.28 -26.66
CA GLN A 189 26.78 2.88 -26.34
C GLN A 189 27.44 2.80 -24.98
N GLY A 190 27.35 1.64 -24.32
CA GLY A 190 28.06 1.45 -23.07
C GLY A 190 27.79 0.12 -22.41
N PHE A 191 28.04 0.09 -21.11
CA PHE A 191 27.84 -1.07 -20.26
C PHE A 191 26.91 -0.75 -19.10
N GLY A 192 26.08 -1.72 -18.75
CA GLY A 192 25.26 -1.67 -17.54
C GLY A 192 26.06 -2.00 -16.28
N THR A 193 25.40 -1.87 -15.13
CA THR A 193 25.98 -2.18 -13.81
C THR A 193 26.42 -3.63 -13.61
N ASN A 194 26.07 -4.55 -14.51
CA ASN A 194 26.51 -5.95 -14.51
C ASN A 194 27.47 -6.25 -15.68
N GLY A 195 27.96 -5.22 -16.37
CA GLY A 195 28.86 -5.35 -17.52
C GLY A 195 28.18 -5.80 -18.81
N THR A 196 26.85 -5.80 -18.89
CA THR A 196 26.15 -6.08 -20.15
C THR A 196 26.30 -4.90 -21.10
N PHE A 197 26.74 -5.18 -22.34
CA PHE A 197 26.81 -4.16 -23.40
C PHE A 197 25.42 -3.75 -23.89
N TYR A 198 25.25 -2.48 -24.25
CA TYR A 198 24.11 -1.96 -24.99
C TYR A 198 24.56 -0.95 -26.05
N ASP A 199 23.77 -0.83 -27.11
CA ASP A 199 23.91 0.18 -28.16
C ASP A 199 22.56 0.89 -28.35
N ALA A 200 22.41 2.04 -27.70
CA ALA A 200 21.17 2.81 -27.75
C ALA A 200 20.99 3.56 -29.08
N ASP A 201 22.08 3.81 -29.84
CA ASP A 201 22.01 4.41 -31.18
C ASP A 201 21.33 3.46 -32.18
N HIS A 202 21.48 2.16 -31.96
CA HIS A 202 20.90 1.11 -32.81
C HIS A 202 19.81 0.28 -32.12
N LEU A 203 19.30 0.73 -30.97
CA LEU A 203 18.24 0.06 -30.21
C LEU A 203 18.56 -1.41 -29.85
N GLN A 204 19.81 -1.70 -29.50
CA GLN A 204 20.27 -3.06 -29.19
C GLN A 204 20.55 -3.23 -27.70
N PHE A 205 19.80 -4.15 -27.09
CA PHE A 205 19.92 -4.54 -25.69
C PHE A 205 20.07 -6.06 -25.59
N PRO A 206 21.25 -6.63 -25.93
CA PRO A 206 21.47 -8.07 -25.98
C PRO A 206 21.32 -8.77 -24.62
N GLY A 207 21.26 -8.01 -23.52
CA GLY A 207 20.97 -8.52 -22.18
C GLY A 207 19.53 -9.01 -21.97
N VAL A 208 18.58 -8.55 -22.81
CA VAL A 208 17.16 -8.97 -22.81
C VAL A 208 16.78 -9.67 -24.12
N PRO A 209 17.76 -9.92 -25.00
CA PRO A 209 17.80 -9.45 -26.39
C PRO A 209 16.61 -8.63 -26.93
N PHE A 210 16.59 -7.32 -26.67
CA PHE A 210 15.76 -6.39 -27.47
C PHE A 210 16.52 -5.81 -28.66
N GLY A 211 15.83 -5.64 -29.78
CA GLY A 211 16.28 -4.98 -31.00
C GLY A 211 15.31 -3.89 -31.46
N PRO A 212 15.58 -3.24 -32.62
CA PRO A 212 14.79 -2.11 -33.11
C PRO A 212 13.28 -2.32 -33.22
N THR A 213 12.83 -3.56 -33.44
CA THR A 213 11.40 -3.90 -33.58
C THR A 213 10.64 -3.94 -32.25
N ASP A 214 11.36 -3.94 -31.14
CA ASP A 214 10.81 -4.07 -29.78
C ASP A 214 10.57 -2.70 -29.13
N PHE A 215 10.83 -1.62 -29.86
CA PHE A 215 10.62 -0.24 -29.44
C PHE A 215 9.52 0.43 -30.27
N ASN A 216 8.84 1.40 -29.67
CA ASN A 216 7.92 2.26 -30.41
C ASN A 216 8.70 3.09 -31.43
N ASP A 217 8.18 3.13 -32.66
CA ASP A 217 8.78 3.77 -33.83
C ASP A 217 7.83 4.85 -34.39
N GLY A 218 8.23 5.48 -35.50
CA GLY A 218 7.47 6.57 -36.13
C GLY A 218 6.07 6.19 -36.61
N SER A 219 5.71 4.90 -36.59
CA SER A 219 4.33 4.45 -36.87
C SER A 219 3.39 4.62 -35.68
N LEU A 220 3.91 4.73 -34.45
CA LEU A 220 3.15 4.88 -33.22
C LEU A 220 3.40 6.22 -32.52
N CYS A 221 4.62 6.74 -32.63
CA CYS A 221 4.97 8.07 -32.14
C CYS A 221 5.09 9.05 -33.31
N HIS A 222 4.23 10.07 -33.31
CA HIS A 222 4.14 11.03 -34.41
C HIS A 222 4.85 12.37 -34.15
N SER A 223 5.59 12.49 -33.04
CA SER A 223 6.43 13.66 -32.78
C SER A 223 7.70 13.61 -33.64
N CYS A 224 8.24 14.79 -33.97
CA CYS A 224 9.35 14.90 -34.93
C CYS A 224 10.69 14.34 -34.42
N ASP A 225 10.88 14.26 -33.10
CA ASP A 225 12.10 13.79 -32.44
C ASP A 225 11.87 12.52 -31.61
N MET A 226 10.70 11.88 -31.77
CA MET A 226 10.25 10.70 -31.04
C MET A 226 9.98 10.91 -29.54
N ASN A 227 10.03 12.15 -29.03
CA ASN A 227 9.82 12.46 -27.62
C ASN A 227 8.41 12.98 -27.33
N ILE A 228 7.99 12.92 -26.08
CA ILE A 228 6.75 13.53 -25.60
C ILE A 228 6.92 15.05 -25.49
N HIS A 229 6.04 15.82 -26.14
CA HIS A 229 5.93 17.28 -26.06
C HIS A 229 4.58 17.73 -25.53
N SER A 230 3.51 16.98 -25.82
CA SER A 230 2.14 17.34 -25.44
C SER A 230 1.52 16.31 -24.51
N TYR A 231 1.45 16.64 -23.21
CA TYR A 231 0.67 15.86 -22.25
C TYR A 231 -0.85 15.98 -22.47
N GLY A 232 -1.30 16.89 -23.34
CA GLY A 232 -2.68 16.94 -23.83
C GLY A 232 -3.02 15.88 -24.88
N ASN A 233 -2.04 15.09 -25.32
CA ASN A 233 -2.20 14.01 -26.29
C ASN A 233 -1.88 12.66 -25.65
N ALA A 234 -2.91 11.88 -25.30
CA ALA A 234 -2.73 10.61 -24.61
C ALA A 234 -1.95 9.56 -25.43
N GLU A 235 -2.09 9.58 -26.75
CA GLU A 235 -1.37 8.66 -27.66
C GLU A 235 0.12 8.97 -27.66
N GLU A 236 0.48 10.26 -27.76
CA GLU A 236 1.87 10.70 -27.67
C GLU A 236 2.49 10.36 -26.32
N VAL A 237 1.76 10.56 -25.22
CA VAL A 237 2.25 10.24 -23.86
C VAL A 237 2.57 8.75 -23.67
N ARG A 238 1.87 7.86 -24.40
CA ARG A 238 2.00 6.40 -24.27
C ARG A 238 2.84 5.72 -25.34
N ASN A 239 3.12 6.41 -26.45
CA ASN A 239 3.85 5.84 -27.59
C ASN A 239 5.20 6.54 -27.86
N CYS A 240 5.40 7.76 -27.36
CA CYS A 240 6.63 8.50 -27.52
C CYS A 240 7.53 8.40 -26.29
N ARG A 241 8.81 8.69 -26.49
CA ARG A 241 9.84 8.59 -25.47
C ARG A 241 9.64 9.63 -24.37
N LEU A 242 9.51 9.18 -23.12
CA LEU A 242 9.56 10.04 -21.95
C LEU A 242 10.91 10.75 -21.89
N VAL A 243 10.90 12.07 -21.72
CA VAL A 243 12.10 12.90 -21.74
C VAL A 243 12.95 12.65 -20.48
N GLY A 244 14.17 12.18 -20.68
CA GLY A 244 15.24 12.09 -19.69
C GLY A 244 16.10 13.36 -19.63
N LEU A 245 17.31 13.27 -19.07
CA LEU A 245 18.20 14.42 -18.94
C LEU A 245 18.83 14.83 -20.28
N HIS A 246 19.27 13.86 -21.09
CA HIS A 246 20.03 14.12 -22.33
C HIS A 246 19.28 13.70 -23.60
N GLY A 247 18.11 13.08 -23.48
CA GLY A 247 17.30 12.60 -24.59
C GLY A 247 16.07 11.82 -24.11
N GLY A 248 15.30 11.26 -25.04
CA GLY A 248 14.14 10.42 -24.69
C GLY A 248 14.55 9.02 -24.25
N LEU A 249 13.91 8.51 -23.21
CA LEU A 249 14.00 7.12 -22.76
C LEU A 249 13.41 6.21 -23.83
N LEU A 250 14.19 5.22 -24.29
CA LEU A 250 13.80 4.35 -25.41
C LEU A 250 12.56 3.52 -25.05
N ASP A 251 11.43 3.88 -25.64
CA ASP A 251 10.11 3.43 -25.28
C ASP A 251 9.80 2.03 -25.84
N LEU A 252 9.49 1.08 -24.95
CA LEU A 252 9.25 -0.31 -25.34
C LEU A 252 7.89 -0.47 -26.00
N LYS A 253 7.84 -1.32 -27.04
CA LYS A 253 6.61 -1.66 -27.75
C LYS A 253 5.80 -2.69 -26.98
N MET A 254 5.27 -2.28 -25.82
CA MET A 254 4.54 -3.14 -24.88
C MET A 254 3.32 -3.82 -25.49
N GLY A 255 2.79 -3.30 -26.61
CA GLY A 255 1.73 -3.94 -27.39
C GLY A 255 2.11 -5.27 -28.06
N THR A 256 3.39 -5.66 -28.07
CA THR A 256 3.85 -6.93 -28.66
C THR A 256 3.99 -8.05 -27.63
N ASP A 257 3.60 -9.27 -28.01
CA ASP A 257 3.72 -10.44 -27.13
C ASP A 257 5.17 -10.71 -26.71
N TYR A 258 6.14 -10.52 -27.62
CA TYR A 258 7.56 -10.73 -27.31
C TYR A 258 8.05 -9.82 -26.18
N VAL A 259 7.75 -8.52 -26.25
CA VAL A 259 8.12 -7.57 -25.18
C VAL A 259 7.45 -7.97 -23.87
N ARG A 260 6.14 -8.30 -23.89
CA ARG A 260 5.42 -8.76 -22.69
C ARG A 260 6.00 -10.05 -22.11
N GLU A 261 6.46 -10.98 -22.94
CA GLU A 261 7.11 -12.23 -22.50
C GLU A 261 8.45 -11.95 -21.80
N GLN A 262 9.30 -11.09 -22.36
CA GLN A 262 10.57 -10.72 -21.73
C GLN A 262 10.35 -10.00 -20.39
N VAL A 263 9.42 -9.04 -20.35
CA VAL A 263 9.08 -8.29 -19.13
C VAL A 263 8.45 -9.21 -18.08
N SER A 264 7.46 -10.04 -18.45
CA SER A 264 6.81 -10.95 -17.50
C SER A 264 7.78 -12.02 -16.97
N SER A 265 8.76 -12.46 -17.77
CA SER A 265 9.83 -13.35 -17.30
C SER A 265 10.64 -12.71 -16.16
N TYR A 266 11.00 -11.42 -16.29
CA TYR A 266 11.64 -10.65 -15.22
C TYR A 266 10.76 -10.53 -13.98
N LEU A 267 9.49 -10.15 -14.14
CA LEU A 267 8.55 -10.02 -13.02
C LEU A 267 8.35 -11.37 -12.31
N ASN A 268 8.25 -12.46 -13.07
CA ASN A 268 8.15 -13.82 -12.54
C ASN A 268 9.42 -14.23 -11.79
N ARG A 269 10.60 -13.80 -12.23
CA ARG A 269 11.84 -14.01 -11.48
C ARG A 269 11.80 -13.30 -10.13
N LEU A 270 11.31 -12.06 -10.07
CA LEU A 270 11.15 -11.35 -8.80
C LEU A 270 10.18 -12.09 -7.85
N VAL A 271 9.06 -12.59 -8.37
CA VAL A 271 8.10 -13.39 -7.59
C VAL A 271 8.74 -14.68 -7.06
N ASP A 272 9.55 -15.40 -7.86
CA ASP A 272 10.30 -16.58 -7.39
C ASP A 272 11.26 -16.26 -6.25
N LEU A 273 11.84 -15.06 -6.27
CA LEU A 273 12.74 -14.60 -5.22
C LEU A 273 12.00 -14.20 -3.93
N GLY A 274 10.66 -14.17 -3.95
CA GLY A 274 9.82 -13.86 -2.79
C GLY A 274 9.33 -12.41 -2.72
N VAL A 275 9.45 -11.65 -3.80
CA VAL A 275 8.84 -10.32 -3.92
C VAL A 275 7.32 -10.49 -3.93
N VAL A 276 6.61 -9.68 -3.14
CA VAL A 276 5.14 -9.80 -3.01
C VAL A 276 4.38 -8.67 -3.69
N GLY A 277 5.09 -7.68 -4.23
CA GLY A 277 4.46 -6.59 -4.95
C GLY A 277 5.42 -5.73 -5.75
N LEU A 278 4.84 -4.91 -6.61
CA LEU A 278 5.51 -4.19 -7.69
C LEU A 278 5.07 -2.72 -7.67
N ARG A 279 6.04 -1.81 -7.60
CA ARG A 279 5.83 -0.40 -7.96
C ARG A 279 6.11 -0.26 -9.43
N VAL A 280 5.10 0.05 -10.23
CA VAL A 280 5.25 0.19 -11.68
C VAL A 280 5.67 1.62 -11.97
N ASP A 281 6.92 1.79 -12.39
CA ASP A 281 7.47 3.07 -12.85
C ASP A 281 6.76 3.55 -14.11
N ALA A 282 6.58 4.87 -14.24
CA ALA A 282 6.10 5.50 -15.46
C ALA A 282 4.80 4.90 -16.02
N ALA A 283 3.91 4.37 -15.17
CA ALA A 283 2.71 3.64 -15.61
C ALA A 283 1.78 4.48 -16.50
N LYS A 284 1.74 5.80 -16.28
CA LYS A 284 1.03 6.76 -17.15
C LYS A 284 1.43 6.67 -18.63
N HIS A 285 2.67 6.27 -18.90
CA HIS A 285 3.27 6.16 -20.23
C HIS A 285 3.04 4.78 -20.86
N MET A 286 2.32 3.87 -20.18
CA MET A 286 1.92 2.58 -20.72
C MET A 286 0.40 2.53 -20.91
N TRP A 287 -0.06 1.83 -21.93
CA TRP A 287 -1.48 1.57 -22.12
C TRP A 287 -2.02 0.66 -21.01
N PRO A 288 -3.18 0.96 -20.41
CA PRO A 288 -3.82 0.09 -19.43
C PRO A 288 -4.04 -1.34 -19.96
N GLU A 289 -4.41 -1.48 -21.23
CA GLU A 289 -4.65 -2.77 -21.89
C GLU A 289 -3.37 -3.60 -21.96
N ASP A 290 -2.23 -2.96 -22.26
CA ASP A 290 -0.92 -3.60 -22.28
C ASP A 290 -0.51 -4.08 -20.89
N LEU A 291 -0.80 -3.31 -19.84
CA LEU A 291 -0.54 -3.69 -18.46
C LEU A 291 -1.43 -4.85 -18.00
N ILE A 292 -2.69 -4.90 -18.44
CA ILE A 292 -3.58 -6.04 -18.17
C ILE A 292 -2.98 -7.32 -18.77
N GLU A 293 -2.62 -7.29 -20.05
CA GLU A 293 -2.04 -8.43 -20.74
C GLU A 293 -0.70 -8.86 -20.15
N LEU A 294 0.16 -7.89 -19.78
CA LEU A 294 1.41 -8.17 -19.10
C LEU A 294 1.17 -8.86 -17.75
N PHE A 295 0.30 -8.28 -16.91
CA PHE A 295 0.07 -8.83 -15.58
C PHE A 295 -0.64 -10.18 -15.64
N ASN A 296 -1.48 -10.48 -16.63
CA ASN A 296 -2.01 -11.83 -16.83
C ASN A 296 -0.92 -12.90 -17.02
N LYS A 297 0.27 -12.53 -17.51
CA LYS A 297 1.44 -13.43 -17.66
C LYS A 297 2.30 -13.53 -16.39
N VAL A 298 2.08 -12.67 -15.39
CA VAL A 298 2.76 -12.77 -14.09
C VAL A 298 2.09 -13.87 -13.28
N LYS A 299 2.84 -14.67 -12.55
CA LYS A 299 2.33 -15.77 -11.71
C LYS A 299 1.81 -15.29 -10.37
N ASP A 300 1.07 -16.19 -9.73
CA ASP A 300 0.65 -16.03 -8.34
C ASP A 300 1.84 -16.16 -7.38
N LEU A 301 1.72 -15.51 -6.23
CA LEU A 301 2.70 -15.59 -5.16
C LEU A 301 2.73 -17.00 -4.57
N PRO A 302 3.90 -17.50 -4.12
CA PRO A 302 3.99 -18.78 -3.39
C PRO A 302 3.13 -18.85 -2.12
N ILE A 303 2.77 -17.68 -1.57
CA ILE A 303 1.89 -17.54 -0.39
C ILE A 303 0.40 -17.48 -0.75
N GLY A 304 0.06 -17.66 -2.03
CA GLY A 304 -1.28 -17.48 -2.58
C GLY A 304 -1.54 -16.03 -3.02
N GLY A 305 -2.37 -15.88 -4.05
CA GLY A 305 -2.79 -14.57 -4.54
C GLY A 305 -1.88 -13.93 -5.59
N ARG A 306 -2.32 -12.78 -6.11
CA ARG A 306 -1.56 -11.97 -7.07
C ARG A 306 -0.55 -11.07 -6.34
N PRO A 307 0.60 -10.72 -6.97
CA PRO A 307 1.45 -9.66 -6.47
C PRO A 307 0.67 -8.36 -6.28
N PHE A 308 0.92 -7.65 -5.19
CA PHE A 308 0.34 -6.33 -4.97
C PHE A 308 0.95 -5.31 -5.93
N VAL A 309 0.14 -4.69 -6.78
CA VAL A 309 0.59 -3.72 -7.78
C VAL A 309 0.16 -2.31 -7.38
N TYR A 310 1.09 -1.37 -7.46
CA TYR A 310 0.80 0.06 -7.36
C TYR A 310 1.57 0.86 -8.38
N GLN A 311 0.87 1.77 -9.05
CA GLN A 311 1.27 2.31 -10.35
C GLN A 311 1.55 3.79 -10.25
N GLU A 312 2.67 4.23 -10.82
CA GLU A 312 2.98 5.63 -10.96
C GLU A 312 2.17 6.26 -12.09
N VAL A 313 1.02 6.84 -11.72
CA VAL A 313 0.20 7.65 -12.63
C VAL A 313 0.11 9.05 -12.04
N ILE A 314 0.92 9.97 -12.58
CA ILE A 314 0.92 11.37 -12.15
C ILE A 314 -0.30 12.06 -12.75
N ASP A 315 -1.42 12.04 -12.02
CA ASP A 315 -2.65 12.76 -12.36
C ASP A 315 -2.93 13.86 -11.32
N GLN A 316 -2.68 15.10 -11.71
CA GLN A 316 -3.00 16.30 -10.91
C GLN A 316 -4.20 17.08 -11.47
N GLY A 317 -4.93 16.50 -12.42
CA GLY A 317 -5.98 17.15 -13.19
C GLY A 317 -5.45 17.86 -14.44
N GLY A 318 -6.36 18.30 -15.31
CA GLY A 318 -6.02 19.10 -16.50
C GLY A 318 -5.48 18.32 -17.72
N GLU A 319 -5.20 17.03 -17.58
CA GLU A 319 -4.70 16.16 -18.66
C GLU A 319 -5.72 15.09 -19.06
N PRO A 320 -5.68 14.54 -20.29
CA PRO A 320 -6.63 13.54 -20.77
C PRO A 320 -6.50 12.18 -20.06
N ILE A 321 -5.28 11.75 -19.72
CA ILE A 321 -5.04 10.46 -19.04
C ILE A 321 -5.47 10.56 -17.57
N LYS A 322 -6.30 9.61 -17.14
CA LYS A 322 -6.88 9.54 -15.80
C LYS A 322 -6.34 8.36 -15.01
N ALA A 323 -6.13 8.55 -13.71
CA ALA A 323 -5.65 7.47 -12.84
C ALA A 323 -6.63 6.27 -12.78
N GLU A 324 -7.93 6.54 -12.92
CA GLU A 324 -9.00 5.54 -12.94
C GLU A 324 -8.82 4.48 -14.03
N GLU A 325 -8.17 4.82 -15.14
CA GLU A 325 -7.86 3.89 -16.24
C GLU A 325 -7.00 2.70 -15.77
N TYR A 326 -6.26 2.87 -14.67
CA TYR A 326 -5.29 1.90 -14.16
C TYR A 326 -5.82 1.07 -12.97
N PHE A 327 -7.08 1.23 -12.56
CA PHE A 327 -7.61 0.53 -11.38
C PHE A 327 -7.76 -0.98 -11.58
N ALA A 328 -7.90 -1.44 -12.83
CA ALA A 328 -8.00 -2.86 -13.15
C ALA A 328 -6.71 -3.64 -12.85
N THR A 329 -5.56 -2.96 -12.89
CA THR A 329 -4.23 -3.56 -12.77
C THR A 329 -3.57 -3.33 -11.42
N GLY A 330 -4.15 -2.51 -10.55
CA GLY A 330 -3.66 -2.27 -9.20
C GLY A 330 -4.05 -0.90 -8.64
N ARG A 331 -3.40 -0.51 -7.55
CA ARG A 331 -3.56 0.83 -6.97
C ARG A 331 -2.78 1.87 -7.76
N ILE A 332 -3.08 3.15 -7.55
CA ILE A 332 -2.31 4.27 -8.10
C ILE A 332 -1.60 5.04 -6.99
N ILE A 333 -0.46 5.63 -7.33
CA ILE A 333 0.30 6.52 -6.46
C ILE A 333 -0.39 7.89 -6.42
N ASN A 334 -0.88 8.31 -5.25
CA ASN A 334 -1.68 9.53 -5.11
C ASN A 334 -0.79 10.77 -4.95
N PHE A 335 -0.39 11.38 -6.06
CA PHE A 335 0.42 12.61 -6.09
C PHE A 335 -0.29 13.86 -5.54
N ARG A 336 -1.63 13.85 -5.44
CA ARG A 336 -2.39 14.99 -4.91
C ARG A 336 -2.24 15.11 -3.39
N LEU A 337 -2.06 14.00 -2.68
CA LEU A 337 -2.00 13.99 -1.21
C LEU A 337 -0.86 14.86 -0.67
N GLY A 338 0.38 14.61 -1.10
CA GLY A 338 1.56 15.30 -0.59
C GLY A 338 1.49 16.82 -0.80
N LEU A 339 1.03 17.25 -1.97
CA LEU A 339 0.87 18.68 -2.30
C LEU A 339 -0.21 19.36 -1.46
N GLN A 340 -1.39 18.73 -1.31
CA GLN A 340 -2.48 19.30 -0.52
C GLN A 340 -2.12 19.37 0.97
N LEU A 341 -1.46 18.35 1.52
CA LEU A 341 -0.94 18.41 2.89
C LEU A 341 0.17 19.46 3.02
N ALA A 342 1.06 19.61 2.04
CA ALA A 342 2.05 20.67 2.07
C ALA A 342 1.41 22.06 2.15
N ASN A 343 0.35 22.32 1.38
CA ASN A 343 -0.40 23.58 1.46
C ASN A 343 -0.98 23.80 2.86
N VAL A 344 -1.59 22.77 3.47
CA VAL A 344 -2.17 22.88 4.81
C VAL A 344 -1.09 23.14 5.87
N PHE A 345 -0.04 22.32 5.90
CA PHE A 345 1.01 22.39 6.92
C PHE A 345 2.01 23.54 6.71
N ARG A 346 1.96 24.22 5.55
CA ARG A 346 2.59 25.53 5.31
C ARG A 346 1.63 26.72 5.51
N ARG A 347 0.43 26.51 6.04
CA ARG A 347 -0.59 27.54 6.32
C ARG A 347 -1.11 28.27 5.07
N GLN A 348 -1.11 27.60 3.93
CA GLN A 348 -1.69 28.09 2.68
C GLN A 348 -3.15 27.62 2.53
N ASN A 349 -3.57 26.64 3.32
CA ASN A 349 -4.97 26.23 3.46
C ASN A 349 -5.26 25.84 4.92
N ALA A 350 -6.44 26.18 5.43
CA ALA A 350 -6.77 25.97 6.84
C ALA A 350 -6.86 24.47 7.19
N MET A 351 -6.27 24.07 8.31
CA MET A 351 -6.25 22.67 8.76
C MET A 351 -7.65 22.14 9.11
N LYS A 352 -8.57 23.01 9.54
CA LYS A 352 -9.96 22.62 9.86
C LYS A 352 -10.70 21.96 8.69
N TYR A 353 -10.30 22.22 7.45
CA TYR A 353 -10.91 21.62 6.25
C TYR A 353 -10.48 20.17 6.00
N LEU A 354 -9.56 19.62 6.81
CA LEU A 354 -9.20 18.21 6.76
C LEU A 354 -10.33 17.28 7.30
N ASN A 355 -11.47 17.82 7.73
CA ASN A 355 -12.59 17.04 8.27
C ASN A 355 -13.24 16.08 7.25
N ASN A 356 -13.11 16.38 5.96
CA ASN A 356 -13.59 15.54 4.85
C ASN A 356 -12.44 15.04 3.96
N TRP A 357 -11.24 14.89 4.54
CA TRP A 357 -10.02 14.51 3.83
C TRP A 357 -10.16 13.20 3.03
N GLY A 358 -9.57 13.17 1.82
CA GLY A 358 -9.68 12.05 0.89
C GLY A 358 -10.57 12.41 -0.30
N THR A 359 -11.65 11.67 -0.53
CA THR A 359 -12.56 11.87 -1.68
C THR A 359 -13.23 13.25 -1.69
N GLY A 360 -13.50 13.84 -0.52
CA GLY A 360 -14.02 15.21 -0.40
C GLY A 360 -13.08 16.29 -0.94
N TRP A 361 -11.81 15.95 -1.16
CA TRP A 361 -10.78 16.80 -1.76
C TRP A 361 -10.53 16.49 -3.24
N GLY A 362 -11.44 15.75 -3.89
CA GLY A 362 -11.31 15.34 -5.28
C GLY A 362 -10.19 14.32 -5.50
N MET A 363 -9.86 13.53 -4.48
CA MET A 363 -8.98 12.38 -4.60
C MET A 363 -9.80 11.09 -4.79
N TRP A 364 -9.14 10.00 -5.17
CA TRP A 364 -9.79 8.72 -5.48
C TRP A 364 -10.28 7.96 -4.25
N ALA A 365 -10.92 6.81 -4.47
CA ALA A 365 -11.34 5.93 -3.40
C ALA A 365 -10.13 5.42 -2.59
N SER A 366 -10.34 5.20 -1.30
CA SER A 366 -9.29 4.84 -0.33
C SER A 366 -8.58 3.52 -0.68
N ASP A 367 -9.32 2.55 -1.19
CA ASP A 367 -8.81 1.25 -1.64
C ASP A 367 -8.04 1.30 -2.96
N SER A 368 -8.20 2.37 -3.75
CA SER A 368 -7.50 2.56 -5.02
C SER A 368 -6.13 3.23 -4.90
N VAL A 369 -5.73 3.72 -3.72
CA VAL A 369 -4.56 4.62 -3.61
C VAL A 369 -3.45 4.16 -2.65
N VAL A 370 -2.21 4.46 -3.06
CA VAL A 370 -1.02 4.51 -2.20
C VAL A 370 -0.64 5.98 -1.98
N ASN A 371 -0.67 6.40 -0.73
CA ASN A 371 -0.46 7.76 -0.25
C ASN A 371 0.98 7.95 0.24
N PHE A 372 1.53 9.15 0.09
CA PHE A 372 2.85 9.51 0.55
C PHE A 372 2.94 11.04 0.70
N ILE A 373 3.80 11.54 1.60
CA ILE A 373 4.08 12.97 1.72
C ILE A 373 5.01 13.41 0.59
N ASP A 374 6.12 12.69 0.43
CA ASP A 374 7.11 12.85 -0.62
C ASP A 374 7.57 11.50 -1.18
N ASN A 375 8.08 11.52 -2.41
CA ASN A 375 8.75 10.39 -3.05
C ASN A 375 10.18 10.80 -3.42
N HIS A 376 10.90 9.89 -4.08
CA HIS A 376 12.29 10.12 -4.44
C HIS A 376 12.47 11.21 -5.52
N ASP A 377 11.48 11.43 -6.40
CA ASP A 377 11.49 12.48 -7.42
C ASP A 377 11.14 13.86 -6.86
N ASN A 378 9.95 14.00 -6.26
CA ASN A 378 9.37 15.29 -5.93
C ASN A 378 10.02 15.96 -4.72
N GLN A 379 10.70 15.19 -3.86
CA GLN A 379 11.58 15.77 -2.83
C GLN A 379 12.78 16.52 -3.43
N ARG A 380 13.08 16.27 -4.71
CA ARG A 380 14.11 16.94 -5.52
C ARG A 380 13.52 17.89 -6.57
N GLY A 381 12.19 18.02 -6.63
CA GLY A 381 11.48 18.86 -7.61
C GLY A 381 11.15 18.18 -8.95
N HIS A 382 11.35 16.87 -9.09
CA HIS A 382 11.01 16.08 -10.28
C HIS A 382 9.65 15.36 -10.15
N GLY A 383 9.19 14.68 -11.20
CA GLY A 383 8.09 13.69 -11.12
C GLY A 383 6.72 14.24 -10.74
N GLY A 384 6.22 15.23 -11.49
CA GLY A 384 4.93 15.87 -11.20
C GLY A 384 5.04 17.15 -10.36
N GLY A 385 6.25 17.70 -10.25
CA GLY A 385 6.51 19.00 -9.65
C GLY A 385 6.99 18.94 -8.20
N GLY A 386 7.70 20.00 -7.79
CA GLY A 386 8.11 20.23 -6.41
C GLY A 386 6.99 20.77 -5.53
N GLY A 387 7.34 21.26 -4.34
CA GLY A 387 6.38 21.88 -3.43
C GLY A 387 5.74 20.91 -2.43
N VAL A 388 6.15 19.65 -2.40
CA VAL A 388 5.86 18.76 -1.26
C VAL A 388 6.69 19.13 -0.02
N LEU A 389 6.29 18.63 1.14
CA LEU A 389 7.12 18.67 2.35
C LEU A 389 8.16 17.54 2.30
N THR A 390 9.35 17.77 2.83
CA THR A 390 10.43 16.77 2.87
C THR A 390 11.12 16.79 4.22
N HIS A 391 12.08 15.88 4.45
CA HIS A 391 12.91 15.89 5.66
C HIS A 391 13.67 17.21 5.88
N TRP A 392 13.86 18.04 4.84
CA TRP A 392 14.44 19.39 4.94
C TRP A 392 13.55 20.40 5.66
N GLU A 393 12.26 20.10 5.82
CA GLU A 393 11.29 20.87 6.60
C GLU A 393 10.74 19.98 7.75
N PRO A 394 11.59 19.58 8.71
CA PRO A 394 11.30 18.44 9.59
C PRO A 394 10.06 18.64 10.47
N LYS A 395 9.79 19.87 10.91
CA LYS A 395 8.61 20.19 11.74
C LYS A 395 7.30 19.93 10.98
N PRO A 396 6.97 20.65 9.89
CA PRO A 396 5.74 20.37 9.14
C PRO A 396 5.74 18.96 8.51
N TYR A 397 6.90 18.40 8.14
CA TYR A 397 6.99 17.03 7.61
C TYR A 397 6.52 15.96 8.61
N LYS A 398 7.00 16.02 9.86
CA LYS A 398 6.56 15.12 10.94
C LYS A 398 5.07 15.25 11.21
N MET A 399 4.55 16.48 11.22
CA MET A 399 3.12 16.73 11.46
C MET A 399 2.23 16.18 10.33
N ALA A 400 2.59 16.44 9.06
CA ALA A 400 1.86 15.92 7.92
C ALA A 400 1.91 14.39 7.86
N THR A 401 3.06 13.81 8.17
CA THR A 401 3.23 12.35 8.27
C THR A 401 2.39 11.75 9.39
N ALA A 402 2.35 12.38 10.57
CA ALA A 402 1.50 11.95 11.68
C ALA A 402 0.02 11.99 11.31
N PHE A 403 -0.44 13.05 10.63
CA PHE A 403 -1.81 13.13 10.11
C PHE A 403 -2.11 12.01 9.11
N MET A 404 -1.24 11.79 8.11
CA MET A 404 -1.40 10.73 7.11
C MET A 404 -1.47 9.34 7.77
N LEU A 405 -0.66 9.08 8.79
CA LEU A 405 -0.64 7.79 9.49
C LEU A 405 -1.87 7.60 10.39
N ALA A 406 -2.35 8.66 11.05
CA ALA A 406 -3.54 8.61 11.91
C ALA A 406 -4.86 8.52 11.11
N HIS A 407 -4.92 9.14 9.93
CA HIS A 407 -6.12 9.16 9.10
C HIS A 407 -6.36 7.80 8.38
N PRO A 408 -7.61 7.30 8.25
CA PRO A 408 -7.88 6.00 7.63
C PRO A 408 -7.63 5.94 6.11
N TYR A 409 -7.67 7.09 5.45
CA TYR A 409 -7.61 7.20 3.98
C TYR A 409 -6.32 6.66 3.35
N GLY A 410 -6.48 5.72 2.43
CA GLY A 410 -5.45 5.12 1.59
C GLY A 410 -4.39 4.32 2.32
N MET A 411 -3.48 3.74 1.54
CA MET A 411 -2.34 3.01 2.07
C MET A 411 -1.12 3.95 2.17
N PRO A 412 -0.57 4.24 3.36
CA PRO A 412 0.58 5.12 3.47
C PRO A 412 1.89 4.42 3.11
N ARG A 413 2.76 5.16 2.44
CA ARG A 413 4.16 4.85 2.21
C ARG A 413 5.01 5.95 2.83
N ILE A 414 5.99 5.55 3.63
CA ILE A 414 6.93 6.46 4.29
C ILE A 414 8.22 6.51 3.49
N MET A 415 8.69 7.72 3.20
CA MET A 415 9.97 7.93 2.54
C MET A 415 11.13 7.69 3.53
N SER A 416 12.25 7.19 3.02
CA SER A 416 13.50 7.14 3.78
C SER A 416 14.63 7.55 2.84
N SER A 417 15.24 8.68 3.14
CA SER A 417 16.11 9.42 2.23
C SER A 417 17.58 9.33 2.65
N TYR A 418 18.40 9.96 1.83
CA TYR A 418 19.78 10.33 2.14
C TYR A 418 19.95 11.84 1.94
N GLU A 419 20.97 12.39 2.59
CA GLU A 419 21.38 13.79 2.48
C GLU A 419 22.11 14.01 1.15
N TYR A 420 21.80 15.12 0.47
CA TYR A 420 22.46 15.54 -0.77
C TYR A 420 22.52 17.07 -0.82
N ASN A 421 23.41 17.60 -1.65
CA ASN A 421 23.42 19.02 -1.95
C ASN A 421 22.15 19.39 -2.72
N ARG A 422 21.25 20.14 -2.07
CA ARG A 422 19.97 20.56 -2.68
C ARG A 422 20.11 21.44 -3.91
N ALA A 423 21.27 22.06 -4.15
CA ALA A 423 21.55 22.75 -5.41
C ALA A 423 21.73 21.77 -6.58
N ASN A 424 22.02 20.49 -6.30
CA ASN A 424 22.25 19.42 -7.25
C ASN A 424 21.19 18.32 -7.08
N ASN A 425 20.06 18.48 -7.76
CA ASN A 425 18.94 17.53 -7.72
C ASN A 425 19.22 16.15 -8.34
N TYR A 426 20.41 15.92 -8.91
CA TYR A 426 20.81 14.65 -9.51
C TYR A 426 21.71 13.78 -8.62
N GLU A 427 22.19 14.28 -7.48
CA GLU A 427 23.20 13.59 -6.67
C GLU A 427 22.74 12.19 -6.21
N GLY A 428 23.59 11.19 -6.44
CA GLY A 428 23.36 9.79 -6.05
C GLY A 428 23.50 9.55 -4.54
N PRO A 429 23.25 8.31 -4.08
CA PRO A 429 23.33 7.99 -2.65
C PRO A 429 24.77 8.08 -2.11
N PRO A 430 24.93 8.13 -0.78
CA PRO A 430 26.22 7.88 -0.12
C PRO A 430 26.87 6.60 -0.68
N HIS A 431 28.15 6.66 -0.98
CA HIS A 431 28.86 5.61 -1.72
C HIS A 431 30.29 5.40 -1.24
N ASN A 432 30.80 4.19 -1.47
CA ASN A 432 32.20 3.84 -1.24
C ASN A 432 33.08 4.35 -2.39
N SER A 433 34.40 4.23 -2.26
CA SER A 433 35.35 4.71 -3.29
C SER A 433 35.19 4.02 -4.66
N ASP A 434 34.62 2.82 -4.69
CA ASP A 434 34.29 2.06 -5.93
C ASP A 434 32.89 2.38 -6.50
N MET A 435 32.21 3.39 -5.93
CA MET A 435 30.85 3.79 -6.25
C MET A 435 29.76 2.78 -5.90
N THR A 436 30.04 1.69 -5.20
CA THR A 436 28.98 0.88 -4.57
C THR A 436 28.24 1.71 -3.52
N THR A 437 26.95 1.44 -3.30
CA THR A 437 26.17 2.19 -2.31
C THR A 437 26.72 1.90 -0.90
N ALA A 438 27.02 2.95 -0.14
CA ALA A 438 27.56 2.80 1.20
C ALA A 438 26.51 2.20 2.14
N SER A 439 26.95 1.36 3.07
CA SER A 439 26.05 0.80 4.08
C SER A 439 25.50 1.88 5.01
N VAL A 440 24.27 1.68 5.47
CA VAL A 440 23.67 2.51 6.52
C VAL A 440 24.37 2.21 7.84
N GLN A 441 24.96 3.24 8.44
CA GLN A 441 25.55 3.17 9.77
C GLN A 441 24.56 3.72 10.81
N MET A 442 24.61 3.17 12.03
CA MET A 442 23.67 3.52 13.09
C MET A 442 24.38 3.98 14.36
N SER A 443 23.83 5.02 14.99
CA SER A 443 24.16 5.45 16.35
C SER A 443 22.87 5.56 17.15
N GLY A 444 22.59 4.53 17.95
CA GLY A 444 21.27 4.34 18.57
C GLY A 444 20.17 4.21 17.50
N MET A 445 19.13 5.03 17.58
CA MET A 445 18.03 5.08 16.60
C MET A 445 18.28 6.02 15.41
N ARG A 446 19.43 6.70 15.36
CA ARG A 446 19.78 7.62 14.26
C ARG A 446 20.66 6.92 13.24
N CYS A 447 20.43 7.22 11.97
CA CYS A 447 21.37 6.87 10.92
C CYS A 447 22.47 7.92 10.80
N THR A 448 23.64 7.47 10.37
CA THR A 448 24.81 8.30 10.08
C THR A 448 25.29 8.01 8.65
N ASN A 449 26.43 8.58 8.25
CA ASN A 449 27.01 8.37 6.92
C ASN A 449 26.12 8.86 5.77
N GLY A 450 25.47 10.02 5.97
CA GLY A 450 24.64 10.67 4.95
C GLY A 450 23.23 10.08 4.78
N TRP A 451 22.77 9.17 5.63
CA TRP A 451 21.41 8.62 5.57
C TRP A 451 20.46 9.35 6.54
N SER A 452 19.32 9.84 6.05
CA SER A 452 18.36 10.65 6.82
C SER A 452 17.46 9.80 7.73
N CYS A 453 17.06 8.61 7.25
CA CYS A 453 16.27 7.61 7.99
C CYS A 453 15.04 8.16 8.73
N GLU A 454 14.18 8.87 8.02
CA GLU A 454 12.92 9.42 8.53
C GLU A 454 12.05 8.35 9.20
N HIS A 455 12.04 7.13 8.65
CA HIS A 455 11.35 5.98 9.24
C HIS A 455 11.82 5.59 10.65
N ARG A 456 12.95 6.12 11.14
CA ARG A 456 13.47 5.92 12.50
C ARG A 456 13.28 7.11 13.42
N TRP A 457 12.71 8.22 12.93
CA TRP A 457 12.35 9.33 13.79
C TRP A 457 11.20 8.88 14.70
N ARG A 458 11.30 9.14 16.00
CA ARG A 458 10.32 8.69 17.01
C ARG A 458 8.89 9.03 16.62
N GLN A 459 8.69 10.26 16.21
CA GLN A 459 7.41 10.80 15.77
C GLN A 459 6.83 10.05 14.57
N ILE A 460 7.67 9.42 13.74
CA ILE A 460 7.25 8.66 12.56
C ILE A 460 7.06 7.17 12.91
N TYR A 461 8.04 6.50 13.51
CA TYR A 461 7.88 5.07 13.81
C TYR A 461 6.78 4.81 14.85
N ASN A 462 6.59 5.69 15.83
CA ASN A 462 5.47 5.56 16.75
C ASN A 462 4.13 5.82 16.08
N MET A 463 4.08 6.66 15.05
CA MET A 463 2.86 6.85 14.27
C MET A 463 2.57 5.70 13.31
N VAL A 464 3.60 4.95 12.88
CA VAL A 464 3.40 3.64 12.23
C VAL A 464 2.79 2.66 13.24
N GLY A 465 3.30 2.62 14.48
CA GLY A 465 2.70 1.86 15.59
C GLY A 465 1.25 2.28 15.88
N PHE A 466 0.97 3.58 15.95
CA PHE A 466 -0.37 4.15 16.09
C PHE A 466 -1.29 3.62 14.99
N ARG A 467 -0.87 3.71 13.71
CA ARG A 467 -1.67 3.25 12.57
C ARG A 467 -2.01 1.76 12.69
N ASN A 468 -1.04 0.94 13.08
CA ASN A 468 -1.26 -0.50 13.29
C ASN A 468 -2.29 -0.75 14.39
N MET A 469 -2.20 -0.01 15.50
CA MET A 469 -3.15 -0.16 16.63
C MET A 469 -4.58 0.22 16.26
N VAL A 470 -4.74 1.28 15.47
CA VAL A 470 -6.06 1.81 15.11
C VAL A 470 -6.63 1.19 13.83
N SER A 471 -5.97 0.18 13.25
CA SER A 471 -6.43 -0.49 12.05
C SER A 471 -7.88 -1.00 12.19
N GLY A 472 -8.66 -0.84 11.11
CA GLY A 472 -10.07 -1.24 11.04
C GLY A 472 -11.07 -0.31 11.76
N THR A 473 -10.63 0.78 12.38
CA THR A 473 -11.54 1.73 13.07
C THR A 473 -11.98 2.88 12.17
N ALA A 474 -13.16 3.45 12.42
CA ALA A 474 -13.60 4.68 11.77
C ALA A 474 -12.87 5.91 12.32
N LEU A 475 -12.96 7.03 11.59
CA LEU A 475 -12.60 8.34 12.14
C LEU A 475 -13.82 8.89 12.90
N GLU A 476 -13.63 9.25 14.17
CA GLU A 476 -14.68 9.69 15.08
C GLU A 476 -14.22 10.88 15.91
N ASN A 477 -15.15 11.54 16.63
CA ASN A 477 -14.85 12.65 17.55
C ASN A 477 -13.99 13.76 16.92
N TRP A 478 -14.29 14.12 15.67
CA TRP A 478 -13.63 15.24 15.01
C TRP A 478 -13.91 16.54 15.78
N TRP A 479 -12.83 17.25 16.11
CA TRP A 479 -12.85 18.57 16.71
C TRP A 479 -11.95 19.51 15.90
N SER A 480 -12.40 20.75 15.75
CA SER A 480 -11.59 21.84 15.21
C SER A 480 -11.73 23.07 16.11
N GLY A 481 -10.61 23.70 16.42
CA GLY A 481 -10.56 24.98 17.13
C GLY A 481 -10.64 26.15 16.15
N ALA A 482 -9.59 26.98 16.14
CA ALA A 482 -9.39 27.98 15.08
C ALA A 482 -8.99 27.30 13.75
N ASP A 483 -8.37 28.04 12.82
CA ASP A 483 -8.11 27.54 11.47
C ASP A 483 -7.10 26.39 11.43
N TYR A 484 -6.19 26.34 12.41
CA TYR A 484 -5.03 25.45 12.43
C TYR A 484 -4.94 24.54 13.66
N GLN A 485 -6.07 24.30 14.33
CA GLN A 485 -6.17 23.33 15.44
C GLN A 485 -7.21 22.27 15.12
N ILE A 486 -6.80 21.00 15.11
CA ILE A 486 -7.71 19.87 14.95
C ILE A 486 -7.40 18.75 15.94
N ALA A 487 -8.39 17.91 16.20
CA ALA A 487 -8.22 16.65 16.89
C ALA A 487 -9.25 15.65 16.38
N PHE A 488 -8.93 14.36 16.45
CA PHE A 488 -9.89 13.29 16.15
C PHE A 488 -9.44 11.97 16.77
N SER A 489 -10.39 11.05 16.87
CA SER A 489 -10.18 9.70 17.33
C SER A 489 -10.30 8.69 16.18
N ARG A 490 -9.75 7.50 16.42
CA ARG A 490 -9.85 6.34 15.57
C ARG A 490 -10.54 5.24 16.37
N GLY A 491 -11.87 5.28 16.35
CA GLY A 491 -12.74 4.55 17.27
C GLY A 491 -12.29 4.73 18.73
N ASP A 492 -12.32 3.62 19.47
CA ASP A 492 -11.86 3.52 20.85
C ASP A 492 -10.36 3.17 20.99
N LYS A 493 -9.58 3.24 19.90
CA LYS A 493 -8.21 2.72 19.85
C LYS A 493 -7.12 3.78 19.84
N GLY A 494 -7.38 4.97 19.30
CA GLY A 494 -6.38 6.03 19.23
C GLY A 494 -6.99 7.43 19.12
N PHE A 495 -6.24 8.42 19.57
CA PHE A 495 -6.60 9.83 19.51
C PHE A 495 -5.38 10.68 19.14
N ILE A 496 -5.58 11.69 18.32
CA ILE A 496 -4.55 12.63 17.89
C ILE A 496 -5.07 14.07 17.95
N ALA A 497 -4.19 15.02 18.33
CA ALA A 497 -4.43 16.45 18.24
C ALA A 497 -3.22 17.14 17.59
N LEU A 498 -3.46 18.10 16.69
CA LEU A 498 -2.45 18.85 15.96
C LEU A 498 -2.68 20.35 16.14
N ASN A 499 -1.59 21.09 16.38
CA ASN A 499 -1.64 22.53 16.55
C ASN A 499 -0.64 23.24 15.64
N LEU A 500 -1.16 24.00 14.68
CA LEU A 500 -0.43 24.98 13.91
C LEU A 500 -0.97 26.38 14.18
N GLU A 501 -1.59 26.69 15.32
CA GLU A 501 -1.92 28.07 15.66
C GLU A 501 -0.73 28.80 16.31
N GLY A 502 -0.87 30.11 16.50
CA GLY A 502 0.07 30.91 17.30
C GLY A 502 -0.09 30.72 18.82
N PHE A 503 -1.13 29.99 19.24
CA PHE A 503 -1.49 29.76 20.64
C PHE A 503 -1.81 28.28 20.89
N ASP A 504 -1.77 27.87 22.15
CA ASP A 504 -1.89 26.47 22.55
C ASP A 504 -3.32 25.92 22.37
N ILE A 505 -3.43 24.62 22.08
CA ILE A 505 -4.64 23.88 22.41
C ILE A 505 -4.60 23.66 23.92
N ASN A 506 -5.68 24.03 24.61
CA ASN A 506 -5.87 23.80 26.04
C ASN A 506 -7.35 23.50 26.32
N GLN A 507 -7.80 22.29 26.00
CA GLN A 507 -9.23 21.94 25.92
C GLN A 507 -9.50 20.55 26.51
N ASN A 508 -10.71 20.36 27.05
CA ASN A 508 -11.20 19.02 27.40
C ASN A 508 -11.93 18.45 26.17
N LEU A 509 -11.39 17.37 25.59
CA LEU A 509 -11.89 16.79 24.34
C LEU A 509 -12.33 15.34 24.56
N GLN A 510 -13.37 14.93 23.84
CA GLN A 510 -13.79 13.52 23.78
C GLN A 510 -12.77 12.74 22.95
N THR A 511 -12.12 11.76 23.58
CA THR A 511 -11.07 10.95 22.92
C THR A 511 -11.60 9.64 22.36
N GLY A 512 -12.76 9.17 22.83
CA GLY A 512 -13.29 7.83 22.56
C GLY A 512 -12.54 6.71 23.26
N LEU A 513 -11.40 7.00 23.90
CA LEU A 513 -10.55 5.99 24.52
C LEU A 513 -11.10 5.51 25.87
N PRO A 514 -10.82 4.25 26.27
CA PRO A 514 -11.09 3.78 27.62
C PRO A 514 -10.31 4.58 28.67
N ALA A 515 -10.90 4.78 29.84
CA ALA A 515 -10.26 5.50 30.95
C ALA A 515 -8.89 4.92 31.34
N GLY A 516 -7.97 5.82 31.69
CA GLY A 516 -6.62 5.46 32.14
C GLY A 516 -5.57 6.47 31.71
N ARG A 517 -4.30 6.13 31.99
CA ARG A 517 -3.15 6.98 31.69
C ARG A 517 -2.43 6.49 30.45
N TYR A 518 -2.18 7.40 29.51
CA TYR A 518 -1.58 7.13 28.21
C TYR A 518 -0.31 7.94 28.03
N CYS A 519 0.69 7.34 27.40
CA CYS A 519 1.91 8.03 27.00
C CYS A 519 1.73 8.67 25.63
N ASP A 520 2.08 9.95 25.52
CA ASP A 520 2.13 10.65 24.23
C ASP A 520 3.32 10.13 23.42
N VAL A 521 3.01 9.44 22.32
CA VAL A 521 3.99 8.74 21.50
C VAL A 521 4.77 9.67 20.57
N ILE A 522 4.40 10.96 20.52
CA ILE A 522 5.16 12.00 19.80
C ILE A 522 6.31 12.50 20.67
N SER A 523 6.02 12.94 21.90
CA SER A 523 7.03 13.48 22.80
C SER A 523 7.91 12.41 23.45
N GLY A 524 7.46 11.16 23.53
CA GLY A 524 8.25 10.07 24.09
C GLY A 524 7.72 8.69 23.74
N ASP A 525 8.03 7.74 24.61
CA ASP A 525 7.75 6.31 24.47
C ASP A 525 7.18 5.79 25.80
N ILE A 526 6.57 4.61 25.75
CA ILE A 526 6.29 3.82 26.95
C ILE A 526 7.50 2.92 27.25
N ASP A 527 8.15 3.15 28.38
CA ASP A 527 9.30 2.38 28.85
C ASP A 527 9.07 1.91 30.29
N ASN A 528 9.03 0.59 30.49
CA ASN A 528 8.75 -0.04 31.78
C ASN A 528 7.51 0.54 32.50
N ASP A 529 6.38 0.61 31.79
CA ASP A 529 5.10 1.19 32.27
C ASP A 529 5.19 2.66 32.70
N ARG A 530 6.16 3.41 32.16
CA ARG A 530 6.31 4.85 32.39
C ARG A 530 6.43 5.58 31.06
N CYS A 531 5.86 6.78 31.02
CA CYS A 531 5.99 7.66 29.87
C CYS A 531 7.32 8.41 29.98
N THR A 532 8.14 8.34 28.93
CA THR A 532 9.36 9.17 28.83
C THR A 532 9.04 10.60 28.37
N GLY A 533 7.86 10.80 27.78
CA GLY A 533 7.31 12.09 27.37
C GLY A 533 6.08 12.50 28.19
N LYS A 534 5.15 13.22 27.55
CA LYS A 534 3.90 13.66 28.19
C LYS A 534 3.01 12.46 28.55
N THR A 535 2.20 12.63 29.60
CA THR A 535 1.15 11.68 29.99
C THR A 535 -0.20 12.36 29.83
N VAL A 536 -1.19 11.64 29.30
CA VAL A 536 -2.58 12.08 29.21
C VAL A 536 -3.45 11.16 30.07
N GLU A 537 -4.29 11.76 30.90
CA GLU A 537 -5.30 11.03 31.67
C GLU A 537 -6.64 11.12 30.94
N VAL A 538 -7.19 9.96 30.57
CA VAL A 538 -8.52 9.82 30.01
C VAL A 538 -9.47 9.43 31.15
N TYR A 539 -10.52 10.21 31.34
CA TYR A 539 -11.51 10.03 32.39
C TYR A 539 -12.54 8.95 32.02
N ASN A 540 -13.40 8.58 32.97
CA ASN A 540 -14.42 7.53 32.80
C ASN A 540 -15.45 7.81 31.70
N ASP A 541 -15.63 9.08 31.32
CA ASP A 541 -16.51 9.51 30.23
C ASP A 541 -15.81 9.58 28.87
N GLY A 542 -14.55 9.13 28.78
CA GLY A 542 -13.72 9.16 27.57
C GLY A 542 -13.11 10.52 27.25
N THR A 543 -13.38 11.55 28.05
CA THR A 543 -12.77 12.86 27.86
C THR A 543 -11.36 12.92 28.44
N ALA A 544 -10.51 13.80 27.89
CA ALA A 544 -9.18 14.08 28.43
C ALA A 544 -8.85 15.56 28.30
N HIS A 545 -8.02 16.06 29.21
CA HIS A 545 -7.44 17.39 29.08
C HIS A 545 -6.29 17.37 28.07
N ILE A 546 -6.49 17.98 26.92
CA ILE A 546 -5.55 18.01 25.80
C ILE A 546 -4.83 19.34 25.77
N ASN A 547 -3.50 19.27 25.94
CA ASN A 547 -2.60 20.40 25.85
C ASN A 547 -1.54 20.21 24.74
N VAL A 548 -1.65 21.00 23.68
CA VAL A 548 -0.70 21.01 22.55
C VAL A 548 -0.15 22.41 22.35
N CYS A 549 1.12 22.58 22.69
CA CYS A 549 1.86 23.83 22.57
C CYS A 549 1.95 24.32 21.12
N SER A 550 1.88 25.64 20.88
CA SER A 550 2.10 26.22 19.53
C SER A 550 3.58 26.27 19.14
N ASN A 551 4.47 26.50 20.13
CA ASN A 551 5.88 26.80 19.90
C ASN A 551 6.85 25.64 20.19
N CYS A 552 6.35 24.42 20.41
CA CYS A 552 7.22 23.26 20.60
C CYS A 552 7.73 22.67 19.27
N ASP A 553 8.75 21.81 19.37
CA ASP A 553 9.38 21.15 18.23
C ASP A 553 8.39 20.27 17.45
N ASP A 554 7.48 19.62 18.16
CA ASP A 554 6.45 18.73 17.64
C ASP A 554 5.09 19.10 18.24
N PRO A 555 4.34 20.05 17.65
CA PRO A 555 3.04 20.47 18.15
C PRO A 555 1.94 19.48 17.70
N VAL A 556 2.14 18.22 18.08
CA VAL A 556 1.25 17.08 17.89
C VAL A 556 1.23 16.29 19.19
N LEU A 557 0.06 15.77 19.54
CA LEU A 557 -0.13 14.82 20.63
C LEU A 557 -0.83 13.59 20.06
N ALA A 558 -0.31 12.40 20.31
CA ALA A 558 -0.94 11.16 19.88
C ALA A 558 -0.89 10.10 20.98
N ILE A 559 -2.03 9.49 21.27
CA ILE A 559 -2.17 8.42 22.26
C ILE A 559 -2.99 7.27 21.68
N HIS A 560 -2.68 6.04 22.06
CA HIS A 560 -3.42 4.86 21.61
C HIS A 560 -3.41 3.76 22.68
N VAL A 561 -4.30 2.78 22.56
CA VAL A 561 -4.47 1.70 23.55
C VAL A 561 -3.18 0.91 23.81
N GLY A 562 -2.29 0.77 22.84
CA GLY A 562 -0.96 0.17 23.02
C GLY A 562 0.06 1.01 23.80
N ALA A 563 -0.23 2.29 24.05
CA ALA A 563 0.60 3.22 24.83
C ALA A 563 -0.09 3.58 26.16
N LYS A 564 -1.11 2.82 26.56
CA LYS A 564 -1.75 2.92 27.87
C LYS A 564 -0.86 2.25 28.91
N ILE A 565 -0.59 2.92 30.03
CA ILE A 565 0.17 2.36 31.15
C ILE A 565 -0.51 1.08 31.67
N GLY A 566 0.27 0.02 31.88
CA GLY A 566 -0.23 -1.30 32.27
C GLY A 566 -0.65 -2.18 31.08
N SER A 567 -0.45 -1.71 29.84
CA SER A 567 -0.62 -2.55 28.65
C SER A 567 0.55 -3.50 28.50
N PRO A 568 0.34 -4.71 27.94
CA PRO A 568 1.44 -5.61 27.62
C PRO A 568 2.48 -4.91 26.74
N PRO A 569 3.78 -5.12 26.95
CA PRO A 569 4.81 -4.59 26.06
C PRO A 569 4.55 -5.10 24.64
N ARG A 570 4.39 -4.20 23.68
CA ARG A 570 4.27 -4.55 22.26
C ARG A 570 5.43 -3.91 21.51
N ARG A 571 6.23 -4.75 20.84
CA ARG A 571 7.15 -4.27 19.81
C ARG A 571 6.33 -4.07 18.54
N PHE A 572 6.30 -2.84 18.04
CA PHE A 572 5.65 -2.45 16.79
C PHE A 572 6.53 -2.75 15.58
#